data_AF-A0A8H2VHZ9-F1
#
_entry.id   AF-A0A8H2VHZ9-F1
#
_cell.length_a   1.000
_cell.length_b   1.000
_cell.length_c   1.000
_cell.angle_alpha   90.00
_cell.angle_beta   90.00
_cell.angle_gamma   90.00
#
_symmetry.space_group_name_H-M   'P 1'
#
loop_
_entity.id
_entity.type
_entity.pdbx_description
1 polymer ?
#
loop_
_entity_poly.entity_id
_entity_poly.type
_entity_poly.pdbx_seq_one_letter_code
_entity_poly.pdbx_strand_id
1 'polypeptide(L)'
;MNRIQRERFRDRHLRQKYDLLHSLPTLQTPALAGLYLKSFYNATKRYDLTLPSEITDADVKFCGECGVVHVPMVNMDIVSTSDNEQEDSLSFKCRHCNHKVSFKSNKIESKINSPPPESLSNSPSPVIQNKISNSTAKSRAKKRKQNSLNSLLANKKKEQKNGSTSSLSSLTLESFMKR
;
A
#
# COMPACT_ATOMS: atom_id res chain seq x y z
N MET A 1 -0.43 -23.36 -11.21
CA MET A 1 0.09 -22.48 -10.13
C MET A 1 -1.04 -22.12 -9.17
N ASN A 2 -0.83 -22.29 -7.86
CA ASN A 2 -1.84 -22.03 -6.83
C ASN A 2 -2.24 -20.53 -6.81
N ARG A 3 -3.51 -20.21 -6.53
CA ARG A 3 -4.02 -18.83 -6.49
C ARG A 3 -3.24 -17.95 -5.52
N ILE A 4 -2.99 -18.44 -4.31
CA ILE A 4 -2.25 -17.69 -3.27
C ILE A 4 -0.82 -17.40 -3.73
N GLN A 5 -0.18 -18.36 -4.41
CA GLN A 5 1.17 -18.17 -4.95
C GLN A 5 1.17 -17.16 -6.10
N ARG A 6 0.12 -17.14 -6.93
CA ARG A 6 -0.05 -16.19 -8.03
C ARG A 6 -0.23 -14.76 -7.50
N GLU A 7 -1.05 -14.56 -6.48
CA GLU A 7 -1.26 -13.26 -5.84
C GLU A 7 0.05 -12.74 -5.22
N ARG A 8 0.77 -13.59 -4.46
CA ARG A 8 2.09 -13.23 -3.90
C ARG A 8 3.11 -12.89 -4.98
N PHE A 9 3.11 -13.64 -6.09
CA PHE A 9 4.00 -13.37 -7.21
C PHE A 9 3.68 -12.03 -7.86
N ARG A 10 2.40 -11.75 -8.12
CA ARG A 10 1.93 -10.46 -8.65
C ARG A 10 2.41 -9.30 -7.78
N ASP A 11 2.18 -9.38 -6.47
CA ASP A 11 2.52 -8.30 -5.56
C ASP A 11 4.04 -8.07 -5.50
N ARG A 12 4.84 -9.15 -5.47
CA ARG A 12 6.31 -9.07 -5.52
C ARG A 12 6.80 -8.48 -6.84
N HIS A 13 6.21 -8.89 -7.96
CA HIS A 13 6.58 -8.42 -9.29
C HIS A 13 6.28 -6.93 -9.47
N LEU A 14 5.11 -6.48 -9.03
CA LEU A 14 4.75 -5.05 -9.07
C LEU A 14 5.64 -4.22 -8.15
N ARG A 15 5.92 -4.71 -6.94
CA ARG A 15 6.82 -4.04 -5.99
C ARG A 15 8.20 -3.87 -6.58
N GLN A 16 8.78 -4.93 -7.16
CA GLN A 16 10.10 -4.86 -7.80
C GLN A 16 10.15 -3.82 -8.93
N LYS A 17 9.14 -3.75 -9.79
CA LYS A 17 9.08 -2.75 -10.86
C LYS A 17 9.01 -1.33 -10.30
N TYR A 18 8.25 -1.16 -9.22
CA TYR A 18 8.10 0.13 -8.56
C TYR A 18 9.38 0.57 -7.84
N ASP A 19 10.04 -0.34 -7.12
CA ASP A 19 11.33 -0.06 -6.46
C ASP A 19 12.37 0.37 -7.49
N LEU A 20 12.41 -0.31 -8.64
CA LEU A 20 13.29 0.04 -9.74
C LEU A 20 13.01 1.45 -10.26
N LEU A 21 11.74 1.82 -10.48
CA LEU A 21 11.36 3.18 -10.87
C LEU A 21 11.88 4.27 -9.92
N HIS A 22 11.88 4.02 -8.61
CA HIS A 22 12.33 4.98 -7.60
C HIS A 22 13.86 5.03 -7.45
N SER A 23 14.57 4.00 -7.93
CA SER A 23 16.02 4.00 -8.01
C SER A 23 16.58 4.75 -9.22
N LEU A 24 15.80 4.89 -10.31
CA LEU A 24 16.27 5.55 -11.53
C LEU A 24 16.70 7.02 -11.38
N PRO A 25 16.05 7.85 -10.55
CA PRO A 25 16.51 9.20 -10.24
C PRO A 25 17.98 9.30 -9.85
N THR A 26 18.55 8.30 -9.16
CA THR A 26 19.95 8.33 -8.71
C THR A 26 20.93 7.99 -9.82
N LEU A 27 20.48 7.29 -10.87
CA LEU A 27 21.31 6.86 -12.00
C LEU A 27 21.43 7.93 -13.10
N GLN A 28 20.68 9.04 -13.00
CA GLN A 28 20.71 10.16 -13.95
C GLN A 28 20.45 9.80 -15.43
N THR A 29 19.84 8.63 -15.70
CA THR A 29 19.49 8.19 -17.06
C THR A 29 17.99 8.33 -17.32
N PRO A 30 17.51 9.47 -17.87
CA PRO A 30 16.08 9.72 -18.04
C PRO A 30 15.43 8.79 -19.10
N ALA A 31 16.17 8.35 -20.12
CA ALA A 31 15.65 7.48 -21.17
C ALA A 31 15.09 6.14 -20.63
N LEU A 32 15.70 5.61 -19.57
CA LEU A 32 15.25 4.39 -18.92
C LEU A 32 13.96 4.61 -18.11
N ALA A 33 13.77 5.79 -17.53
CA ALA A 33 12.61 6.09 -16.69
C ALA A 33 11.29 5.92 -17.45
N GLY A 34 11.18 6.47 -18.66
CA GLY A 34 9.99 6.29 -19.51
C GLY A 34 9.73 4.82 -19.87
N LEU A 35 10.78 4.03 -20.16
CA LEU A 35 10.65 2.61 -20.48
C LEU A 35 10.15 1.79 -19.29
N TYR A 36 10.72 2.01 -18.11
CA TYR A 36 10.31 1.31 -16.89
C TYR A 36 8.93 1.75 -16.42
N LEU A 37 8.55 3.02 -16.63
CA LEU A 37 7.23 3.54 -16.27
C LEU A 37 6.15 2.90 -17.15
N LYS A 38 6.39 2.86 -18.46
CA LYS A 38 5.53 2.14 -19.41
C LYS A 38 5.44 0.65 -19.06
N SER A 39 6.55 0.02 -18.69
CA SER A 39 6.60 -1.38 -18.25
C SER A 39 5.81 -1.64 -16.97
N PHE A 40 5.77 -0.67 -16.04
CA PHE A 40 4.97 -0.72 -14.83
C PHE A 40 3.47 -0.59 -15.14
N TYR A 41 3.05 0.43 -15.90
CA TYR A 41 1.65 0.58 -16.29
C TYR A 41 1.11 -0.59 -17.12
N ASN A 42 1.94 -1.16 -17.99
CA ASN A 42 1.58 -2.38 -18.72
C ASN A 42 1.39 -3.57 -17.78
N ALA A 43 2.18 -3.67 -16.71
CA ALA A 43 2.04 -4.75 -15.73
C ALA A 43 0.75 -4.57 -14.91
N THR A 44 0.45 -3.36 -14.43
CA THR A 44 -0.76 -3.10 -13.65
C THR A 44 -2.02 -3.30 -14.48
N LYS A 45 -2.01 -2.88 -15.75
CA LYS A 45 -3.08 -3.15 -16.72
C LYS A 45 -3.29 -4.65 -16.97
N ARG A 46 -2.23 -5.45 -17.06
CA ARG A 46 -2.35 -6.92 -17.23
C ARG A 46 -2.94 -7.64 -16.02
N TYR A 47 -2.87 -7.04 -14.84
CA TYR A 47 -3.43 -7.59 -13.61
C TYR A 47 -4.78 -6.96 -13.24
N ASP A 48 -5.35 -6.11 -14.10
CA ASP A 48 -6.60 -5.39 -13.87
C ASP A 48 -6.64 -4.66 -12.52
N LEU A 49 -5.51 -4.03 -12.15
CA LEU A 49 -5.39 -3.26 -10.91
C LEU A 49 -5.65 -1.78 -11.19
N THR A 50 -6.57 -1.20 -10.44
CA THR A 50 -6.76 0.25 -10.37
C THR A 50 -5.67 0.86 -9.51
N LEU A 51 -4.92 1.81 -10.08
CA LEU A 51 -3.91 2.56 -9.36
C LEU A 51 -4.53 3.82 -8.74
N PRO A 52 -4.00 4.31 -7.61
CA PRO A 52 -4.35 5.61 -7.05
C PRO A 52 -4.06 6.77 -8.02
N SER A 53 -4.89 7.82 -7.96
CA SER A 53 -4.80 8.99 -8.84
C SER A 53 -3.46 9.72 -8.72
N GLU A 54 -2.84 9.72 -7.55
CA GLU A 54 -1.54 10.34 -7.31
C GLU A 54 -0.41 9.72 -8.15
N ILE A 55 -0.60 8.49 -8.63
CA ILE A 55 0.36 7.77 -9.46
C ILE A 55 -0.01 7.90 -10.93
N THR A 56 -1.31 7.86 -11.27
CA THR A 56 -1.78 7.86 -12.66
C THR A 56 -1.84 9.23 -13.29
N ASP A 57 -2.10 10.26 -12.48
CA ASP A 57 -2.26 11.61 -12.99
C ASP A 57 -0.92 12.11 -13.55
N ALA A 58 -1.01 12.67 -14.76
CA ALA A 58 0.14 13.25 -15.42
C ALA A 58 0.73 14.35 -14.53
N ASP A 59 2.06 14.38 -14.44
CA ASP A 59 2.82 15.46 -13.82
C ASP A 59 2.71 15.62 -12.28
N VAL A 60 1.96 14.75 -11.59
CA VAL A 60 1.94 14.74 -10.13
C VAL A 60 3.20 14.05 -9.59
N LYS A 61 3.32 12.75 -9.81
CA LYS A 61 4.43 11.94 -9.29
C LYS A 61 5.56 11.74 -10.29
N PHE A 62 5.22 11.57 -11.56
CA PHE A 62 6.17 11.36 -12.64
C PHE A 62 6.04 12.51 -13.63
N CYS A 63 7.16 12.89 -14.25
CA CYS A 63 7.13 13.83 -15.35
C CYS A 63 6.42 13.22 -16.56
N GLY A 64 5.46 13.94 -17.15
CA GLY A 64 4.69 13.51 -18.31
C GLY A 64 5.53 13.28 -19.56
N GLU A 65 6.68 13.94 -19.67
CA GLU A 65 7.55 13.87 -20.84
C GLU A 65 8.63 12.79 -20.70
N CYS A 66 9.44 12.83 -19.63
CA CYS A 66 10.55 11.89 -19.44
C CYS A 66 10.22 10.67 -18.56
N GLY A 67 9.10 10.68 -17.83
CA GLY A 67 8.70 9.59 -16.94
C GLY A 67 9.55 9.45 -15.66
N VAL A 68 10.42 10.42 -15.37
CA VAL A 68 11.24 10.43 -14.14
C VAL A 68 10.38 10.82 -12.94
N VAL A 69 10.65 10.22 -11.78
CA VAL A 69 9.99 10.56 -10.51
C VAL A 69 10.38 11.98 -10.11
N HIS A 70 9.39 12.80 -9.74
CA HIS A 70 9.59 14.11 -9.14
C HIS A 70 10.15 13.96 -7.73
N VAL A 71 11.43 14.28 -7.58
CA VAL A 71 12.12 14.34 -6.29
C VAL A 71 12.65 15.76 -6.12
N PRO A 72 12.11 16.54 -5.16
CA PRO A 72 12.60 17.88 -4.86
C PRO A 72 14.10 17.87 -4.59
N MET A 73 14.80 18.94 -4.99
CA MET A 73 16.25 19.13 -4.79
C MET A 73 17.17 18.17 -5.56
N VAL A 74 16.65 17.07 -6.11
CA VAL A 74 17.43 16.13 -6.93
C VAL A 74 17.16 16.38 -8.41
N ASN A 75 15.92 16.16 -8.84
CA ASN A 75 15.52 16.18 -10.26
C ASN A 75 14.49 17.26 -10.59
N MET A 76 14.02 17.99 -9.59
CA MET A 76 12.96 18.97 -9.72
C MET A 76 13.32 20.26 -8.99
N ASP A 77 13.16 21.38 -9.69
CA ASP A 77 13.22 22.72 -9.13
C ASP A 77 11.80 23.23 -8.90
N ILE A 78 11.57 23.76 -7.71
CA ILE A 78 10.28 24.34 -7.32
C ILE A 78 10.44 25.85 -7.44
N VAL A 79 9.65 26.48 -8.31
CA VAL A 79 9.61 27.93 -8.46
C VAL A 79 8.22 28.40 -8.07
N SER A 80 8.13 29.05 -6.91
CA SER A 80 6.95 29.79 -6.47
C SER A 80 7.02 31.20 -7.04
N THR A 81 6.10 31.53 -7.93
CA THR A 81 5.89 32.90 -8.42
C THR A 81 4.71 33.49 -7.66
N SER A 82 5.01 34.37 -6.69
CA SER A 82 4.04 35.23 -6.03
C SER A 82 4.04 36.57 -6.75
N ASP A 83 3.35 36.65 -7.89
CA ASP A 83 3.10 37.93 -8.53
C ASP A 83 1.90 38.59 -7.86
N ASN A 84 2.07 39.87 -7.55
CA ASN A 84 1.17 40.70 -6.77
C ASN A 84 -0.32 40.47 -7.12
N GLU A 85 -1.08 40.14 -6.08
CA GLU A 85 -2.53 40.29 -5.93
C GLU A 85 -3.52 39.27 -6.53
N GLN A 86 -3.17 38.17 -7.20
CA GLN A 86 -4.27 37.22 -7.51
C GLN A 86 -4.07 35.71 -7.59
N GLU A 87 -2.92 35.12 -7.93
CA GLU A 87 -2.84 33.65 -7.92
C GLU A 87 -1.43 33.18 -7.55
N ASP A 88 -1.27 32.65 -6.33
CA ASP A 88 -0.07 31.89 -5.97
C ASP A 88 0.00 30.66 -6.88
N SER A 89 0.90 30.71 -7.86
CA SER A 89 1.12 29.59 -8.78
C SER A 89 2.40 28.87 -8.38
N LEU A 90 2.28 27.58 -8.09
CA LEU A 90 3.42 26.73 -7.79
C LEU A 90 3.83 26.04 -9.09
N SER A 91 5.02 26.37 -9.60
CA SER A 91 5.55 25.72 -10.79
C SER A 91 6.68 24.76 -10.45
N PHE A 92 6.63 23.57 -11.05
CA PHE A 92 7.67 22.57 -10.97
C PHE A 92 8.39 22.50 -12.31
N LYS A 93 9.72 22.53 -12.28
CA LYS A 93 10.56 22.33 -13.46
C LYS A 93 11.38 21.06 -13.31
N CYS A 94 11.26 20.14 -14.25
CA CYS A 94 12.13 18.98 -14.33
C CYS A 94 13.52 19.38 -14.83
N ARG A 95 14.58 18.97 -14.16
CA ARG A 95 15.97 19.25 -14.58
C ARG A 95 16.42 18.46 -15.80
N HIS A 96 15.82 17.29 -16.05
CA HIS A 96 16.23 16.39 -17.13
C HIS A 96 15.68 16.80 -18.51
N CYS A 97 14.41 17.20 -18.58
CA CYS A 97 13.76 17.58 -19.84
C CYS A 97 13.30 19.04 -19.90
N ASN A 98 13.51 19.83 -18.84
CA ASN A 98 13.02 21.21 -18.71
C ASN A 98 11.49 21.38 -18.78
N HIS A 99 10.72 20.29 -18.72
CA HIS A 99 9.27 20.32 -18.66
C HIS A 99 8.81 21.09 -17.42
N LYS A 100 7.86 22.01 -17.61
CA LYS A 100 7.32 22.88 -16.56
C LYS A 100 5.84 22.59 -16.35
N VAL A 101 5.46 22.41 -15.09
CA VAL A 101 4.08 22.12 -14.70
C VAL A 101 3.68 23.14 -13.65
N SER A 102 2.66 23.93 -13.93
CA SER A 102 2.11 24.93 -13.01
C SER A 102 0.84 24.43 -12.36
N PHE A 103 0.82 24.39 -11.04
CA PHE A 103 -0.37 24.13 -10.25
C PHE A 103 -0.91 25.46 -9.73
N LYS A 104 -2.20 25.69 -9.96
CA LYS A 104 -2.91 26.82 -9.34
C LYS A 104 -3.23 26.45 -7.90
N SER A 105 -2.81 27.29 -6.96
CA SER A 105 -3.21 27.17 -5.57
C SER A 105 -4.67 27.61 -5.45
N ASN A 106 -5.61 26.74 -5.83
CA ASN A 106 -6.99 26.98 -5.45
C ASN A 106 -7.02 26.91 -3.93
N LYS A 107 -7.32 28.05 -3.27
CA LYS A 107 -7.53 28.13 -1.83
C LYS A 107 -8.41 26.96 -1.43
N ILE A 108 -7.85 26.03 -0.67
CA ILE A 108 -8.62 24.98 -0.02
C ILE A 108 -9.48 25.73 0.98
N GLU A 109 -10.70 26.11 0.57
CA GLU A 109 -11.72 26.52 1.51
C GLU A 109 -11.92 25.35 2.46
N SER A 110 -11.40 25.49 3.67
CA SER A 110 -11.60 24.58 4.77
C SER A 110 -13.09 24.56 5.13
N LYS A 111 -13.91 23.83 4.37
CA LYS A 111 -15.21 23.35 4.86
C LYS A 111 -14.99 22.11 5.71
N ILE A 112 -14.33 22.32 6.85
CA ILE A 112 -14.58 21.49 8.03
C ILE A 112 -15.71 22.20 8.79
N ASN A 113 -16.92 22.14 8.25
CA ASN A 113 -18.14 22.34 9.03
C ASN A 113 -18.66 20.95 9.40
N SER A 114 -17.96 20.27 10.31
CA SER A 114 -18.59 19.27 11.15
C SER A 114 -19.14 19.99 12.38
N PRO A 115 -20.47 19.99 12.63
CA PRO A 115 -21.00 20.53 13.87
C PRO A 115 -20.43 19.76 15.07
N PRO A 116 -20.19 20.43 16.21
CA PRO A 116 -19.63 19.81 17.40
C PRO A 116 -20.56 18.69 17.93
N PRO A 117 -20.02 17.61 18.53
CA PRO A 117 -20.85 16.58 19.14
C PRO A 117 -21.47 17.15 20.42
N GLU A 118 -22.74 17.51 20.37
CA GLU A 118 -23.51 17.79 21.57
C GLU A 118 -23.64 16.51 22.42
N SER A 119 -23.31 16.72 23.67
CA SER A 119 -23.31 15.82 24.80
C SER A 119 -24.59 15.02 24.98
N LEU A 120 -24.38 13.76 25.37
CA LEU A 120 -25.34 12.76 25.85
C LEU A 120 -26.37 13.36 26.83
N SER A 121 -27.65 13.29 26.44
CA SER A 121 -28.80 13.45 27.34
C SER A 121 -29.71 12.23 27.19
N ASN A 122 -29.99 11.60 28.34
CA ASN A 122 -30.73 10.35 28.49
C ASN A 122 -32.26 10.54 28.38
N SER A 123 -32.92 9.44 27.98
CA SER A 123 -34.31 9.02 28.25
C SER A 123 -35.26 8.94 27.02
N PRO A 124 -36.32 8.11 27.05
CA PRO A 124 -36.24 6.68 26.70
C PRO A 124 -37.24 6.22 25.62
N SER A 125 -36.78 5.32 24.73
CA SER A 125 -37.46 4.20 24.02
C SER A 125 -38.87 4.38 23.38
N PRO A 126 -39.12 3.72 22.23
CA PRO A 126 -39.65 2.36 22.37
C PRO A 126 -38.94 1.31 21.53
N VAL A 127 -38.94 0.14 22.16
CA VAL A 127 -38.47 -1.18 21.73
C VAL A 127 -39.07 -1.61 20.39
N ILE A 128 -38.22 -2.03 19.45
CA ILE A 128 -38.59 -3.00 18.41
C ILE A 128 -37.68 -4.22 18.58
N GLN A 129 -38.29 -5.28 19.11
CA GLN A 129 -37.69 -6.59 19.26
C GLN A 129 -37.59 -7.26 17.88
N ASN A 130 -36.38 -7.54 17.42
CA ASN A 130 -36.16 -8.60 16.44
C ASN A 130 -35.21 -9.64 17.04
N LYS A 131 -35.83 -10.72 17.52
CA LYS A 131 -35.17 -11.99 17.87
C LYS A 131 -34.56 -12.58 16.60
N ILE A 132 -33.23 -12.71 16.56
CA ILE A 132 -32.57 -13.65 15.64
C ILE A 132 -31.66 -14.57 16.45
N SER A 133 -31.88 -15.86 16.22
CA SER A 133 -31.38 -17.02 16.91
C SER A 133 -29.90 -17.35 16.61
N ASN A 134 -29.19 -17.73 17.67
CA ASN A 134 -28.16 -18.77 17.78
C ASN A 134 -27.13 -19.02 16.65
N SER A 135 -25.85 -18.81 17.04
CA SER A 135 -24.79 -19.84 17.09
C SER A 135 -23.53 -19.79 16.19
N THR A 136 -23.21 -18.68 15.50
CA THR A 136 -21.90 -18.57 14.79
C THR A 136 -20.87 -17.69 15.48
N ALA A 137 -21.30 -16.73 16.31
CA ALA A 137 -20.41 -15.79 16.99
C ALA A 137 -19.58 -16.46 18.12
N LYS A 138 -20.18 -17.42 18.85
CA LYS A 138 -19.50 -18.14 19.94
C LYS A 138 -18.35 -19.03 19.45
N SER A 139 -18.47 -19.64 18.25
CA SER A 139 -17.41 -20.48 17.66
C SER A 139 -16.24 -19.67 17.11
N ARG A 140 -16.51 -18.48 16.53
CA ARG A 140 -15.47 -17.54 16.10
C ARG A 140 -14.71 -16.94 17.28
N ALA A 141 -15.39 -16.61 18.37
CA ALA A 141 -14.73 -16.14 19.60
C ALA A 141 -13.82 -17.21 20.22
N LYS A 142 -14.23 -18.48 20.17
CA LYS A 142 -13.41 -19.61 20.66
C LYS A 142 -12.16 -19.86 19.79
N LYS A 143 -12.28 -19.73 18.46
CA LYS A 143 -11.12 -19.79 17.53
C LYS A 143 -10.13 -18.63 17.73
N ARG A 144 -10.62 -17.42 18.00
CA ARG A 144 -9.75 -16.26 18.30
C ARG A 144 -8.98 -16.44 19.62
N LYS A 145 -9.55 -17.11 20.61
CA LYS A 145 -8.87 -17.41 21.89
C LYS A 145 -7.82 -18.53 21.81
N GLN A 146 -7.76 -19.30 20.72
CA GLN A 146 -6.74 -20.35 20.51
C GLN A 146 -5.52 -19.88 19.67
N ASN A 147 -5.46 -18.60 19.32
CA ASN A 147 -4.31 -17.98 18.65
C ASN A 147 -3.34 -17.30 19.63
N SER A 148 -3.38 -17.65 20.92
CA SER A 148 -2.38 -17.20 21.88
C SER A 148 -1.17 -18.13 21.84
N LEU A 149 0.04 -17.55 21.97
CA LEU A 149 1.30 -18.32 21.94
C LEU A 149 1.31 -19.47 22.96
N ASN A 150 0.64 -19.30 24.10
CA ASN A 150 0.54 -20.32 25.14
C ASN A 150 -0.29 -21.54 24.69
N SER A 151 -1.35 -21.37 23.89
CA SER A 151 -2.10 -22.52 23.35
C SER A 151 -1.37 -23.23 22.22
N LEU A 152 -0.59 -22.51 21.41
CA LEU A 152 0.27 -23.11 20.37
C LEU A 152 1.39 -23.96 20.99
N LEU A 153 2.04 -23.47 22.05
CA LEU A 153 3.07 -24.21 22.78
C LEU A 153 2.48 -25.45 23.49
N ALA A 154 1.29 -25.32 24.08
CA ALA A 154 0.61 -26.44 24.72
C ALA A 154 0.20 -27.53 23.71
N ASN A 155 -0.28 -27.14 22.52
CA ASN A 155 -0.63 -28.09 21.45
C ASN A 155 0.62 -28.75 20.87
N LYS A 156 1.71 -28.01 20.63
CA LYS A 156 2.98 -28.58 20.15
C LYS A 156 3.58 -29.60 21.12
N LYS A 157 3.46 -29.37 22.44
CA LYS A 157 3.87 -30.35 23.46
C LYS A 157 2.97 -31.58 23.49
N LYS A 158 1.68 -31.46 23.16
CA LYS A 158 0.75 -32.59 23.04
C LYS A 158 1.01 -33.40 21.76
N GLU A 159 1.29 -32.74 20.64
CA GLU A 159 1.68 -33.37 19.37
C GLU A 159 3.01 -34.13 19.50
N GLN A 160 3.97 -33.62 20.28
CA GLN A 160 5.22 -34.34 20.56
C GLN A 160 5.05 -35.53 21.52
N LYS A 161 4.05 -35.50 22.42
CA LYS A 161 3.77 -36.63 23.34
C LYS A 161 2.96 -37.73 22.69
N ASN A 162 2.11 -37.40 21.72
CA ASN A 162 1.34 -38.36 20.93
C ASN A 162 2.16 -38.78 19.71
N GLY A 163 3.27 -39.48 19.96
CA GLY A 163 4.07 -40.09 18.91
C GLY A 163 3.28 -41.20 18.20
N SER A 164 2.76 -40.92 17.00
CA SER A 164 2.53 -41.95 15.99
C SER A 164 2.53 -41.35 14.57
N THR A 165 3.70 -41.45 13.94
CA THR A 165 3.87 -41.97 12.59
C THR A 165 2.85 -41.53 11.52
N SER A 166 3.11 -40.40 10.85
CA SER A 166 2.96 -40.36 9.39
C SER A 166 3.90 -39.31 8.77
N SER A 167 4.89 -39.85 8.06
CA SER A 167 5.55 -39.31 6.87
C SER A 167 5.96 -37.82 6.82
N LEU A 168 7.28 -37.66 6.88
CA LEU A 168 8.12 -36.85 5.98
C LEU A 168 8.30 -35.35 6.30
N SER A 169 9.58 -35.02 6.44
CA SER A 169 10.25 -33.74 6.14
C SER A 169 10.39 -32.69 7.25
N SER A 170 11.16 -33.03 8.28
CA SER A 170 12.01 -32.04 8.96
C SER A 170 13.47 -32.47 8.86
N LEU A 171 14.17 -31.94 7.86
CA LEU A 171 15.62 -31.96 7.78
C LEU A 171 16.20 -31.21 8.99
N THR A 172 16.82 -31.93 9.92
CA THR A 172 17.55 -31.36 11.06
C THR A 172 18.99 -31.03 10.66
N LEU A 173 19.44 -29.84 11.04
CA LEU A 173 20.78 -29.27 10.77
C LEU A 173 21.94 -30.17 11.22
N GLU A 174 21.71 -31.08 12.16
CA GLU A 174 22.71 -32.05 12.65
C GLU A 174 23.14 -33.09 11.61
N SER A 175 22.33 -33.35 10.59
CA SER A 175 22.71 -34.24 9.48
C SER A 175 23.77 -33.60 8.57
N PHE A 176 23.82 -32.27 8.50
CA PHE A 176 24.74 -31.54 7.61
C PHE A 176 26.13 -31.28 8.22
N MET A 177 26.27 -31.40 9.54
CA MET A 177 27.50 -31.02 10.26
C MET A 177 28.41 -32.21 10.63
N LYS A 178 28.05 -33.44 10.25
CA LYS A 178 28.93 -34.61 10.41
C LYS A 178 29.72 -34.82 9.12
N ARG A 179 30.94 -34.30 9.10
CA ARG A 179 32.04 -34.82 8.26
C ARG A 179 32.83 -35.85 9.06
#